data_AF-A0A168C2Y6-F1
#
_entry.id   AF-A0A168C2Y6-F1
#
_cell.length_a   1.000
_cell.length_b   1.000
_cell.length_c   1.000
_cell.angle_alpha   90.00
_cell.angle_beta   90.00
_cell.angle_gamma   90.00
#
_symmetry.space_group_name_H-M   'P 1'
#
loop_
_entity.id
_entity.type
_entity.pdbx_description
1 polymer ?
#
loop_
_entity_poly.entity_id
_entity_poly.type
_entity_poly.pdbx_seq_one_letter_code
_entity_poly.pdbx_strand_id
1 'polypeptide(L)'
;MDKQKVERKNAWSNTDDMILATTVLDHIKKGSTQTKAFEEAAQLLSRSPSASAFRWNGVVRQQYESELLTIKEKITVYMETQLEKEYMSLQSSSVDTHDLLNQLSKSIHDMQNKLITMSNCVTQLGLTIKQRN
;
A
#
# COMPACT_ATOMS: atom_id res chain seq x y z
N MET A 1 -53.71 35.59 -4.65
CA MET A 1 -52.58 34.70 -4.32
C MET A 1 -51.51 34.92 -5.37
N ASP A 2 -50.55 35.79 -5.08
CA ASP A 2 -49.40 36.02 -5.95
C ASP A 2 -48.58 34.73 -6.05
N LYS A 3 -48.49 34.19 -7.27
CA LYS A 3 -47.56 33.10 -7.57
C LYS A 3 -46.16 33.69 -7.46
N GLN A 4 -45.51 33.48 -6.32
CA GLN A 4 -44.07 33.72 -6.17
C GLN A 4 -43.37 32.93 -7.29
N LYS A 5 -42.86 33.68 -8.28
CA LYS A 5 -41.96 33.17 -9.30
C LYS A 5 -40.71 32.71 -8.56
N VAL A 6 -40.60 31.40 -8.31
CA VAL A 6 -39.37 30.79 -7.83
C VAL A 6 -38.32 31.04 -8.90
N GLU A 7 -37.52 32.09 -8.72
CA GLU A 7 -36.36 32.33 -9.56
C GLU A 7 -35.44 31.12 -9.41
N ARG A 8 -35.34 30.35 -10.49
CA ARG A 8 -34.39 29.25 -10.53
C ARG A 8 -33.01 29.83 -10.27
N LYS A 9 -32.31 29.37 -9.23
CA LYS A 9 -30.87 29.60 -9.02
C LYS A 9 -30.10 28.90 -10.16
N ASN A 10 -30.28 29.30 -11.41
CA ASN A 10 -29.84 28.53 -12.57
C ASN A 10 -28.36 28.71 -12.89
N ALA A 11 -27.71 29.73 -12.35
CA ALA A 11 -26.28 29.95 -12.56
C ALA A 11 -25.46 29.27 -11.46
N TRP A 12 -24.44 28.53 -11.88
CA TRP A 12 -23.30 28.16 -11.05
C TRP A 12 -22.31 29.31 -11.08
N SER A 13 -21.79 29.70 -9.92
CA SER A 13 -20.72 30.68 -9.81
C SER A 13 -19.35 30.01 -9.65
N ASN A 14 -18.28 30.76 -9.89
CA ASN A 14 -16.91 30.27 -9.63
C ASN A 14 -16.72 29.90 -8.14
N THR A 15 -17.40 30.59 -7.24
CA THR A 15 -17.39 30.26 -5.81
C THR A 15 -18.07 28.92 -5.53
N ASP A 16 -19.19 28.63 -6.20
CA ASP A 16 -19.86 27.34 -6.09
C ASP A 16 -18.96 26.20 -6.61
N ASP A 17 -18.27 26.44 -7.73
CA ASP A 17 -17.34 25.48 -8.32
C ASP A 17 -16.12 25.23 -7.40
N MET A 18 -15.60 26.27 -6.74
CA MET A 18 -14.50 26.15 -5.78
C MET A 18 -14.91 25.36 -4.53
N ILE A 19 -16.12 25.58 -4.00
CA ILE A 19 -16.65 24.81 -2.87
C ILE A 19 -16.84 23.34 -3.27
N LEU A 20 -17.43 23.11 -4.45
CA LEU A 20 -17.61 21.76 -4.98
C LEU A 20 -16.26 21.05 -5.16
N ALA A 21 -15.27 21.73 -5.75
CA ALA A 21 -13.95 21.15 -5.96
C ALA A 21 -13.25 20.82 -4.66
N THR A 22 -13.17 21.77 -3.73
CA THR A 22 -12.47 21.59 -2.45
C THR A 22 -13.06 20.41 -1.68
N THR A 23 -14.39 20.35 -1.60
CA THR A 23 -15.10 19.24 -0.94
C THR A 23 -14.74 17.90 -1.59
N VAL A 24 -14.86 17.78 -2.92
CA VAL A 24 -14.56 16.52 -3.63
C VAL A 24 -13.10 16.11 -3.48
N LEU A 25 -12.16 17.03 -3.64
CA LEU A 25 -10.73 16.74 -3.51
C LEU A 25 -10.37 16.29 -2.09
N ASP A 26 -10.99 16.87 -1.07
CA ASP A 26 -10.76 16.46 0.32
C ASP A 26 -11.31 15.07 0.63
N HIS A 27 -12.47 14.70 0.07
CA HIS A 27 -12.95 13.32 0.18
C HIS A 27 -12.02 12.33 -0.51
N ILE A 28 -11.42 12.68 -1.65
CA ILE A 28 -10.45 11.82 -2.34
C ILE A 28 -9.20 11.62 -1.49
N LYS A 29 -8.64 12.70 -0.91
CA LYS A 29 -7.48 12.61 0.00
C LYS A 29 -7.76 11.72 1.21
N LYS A 30 -8.99 11.74 1.72
CA LYS A 30 -9.42 10.96 2.89
C LYS A 30 -9.85 9.52 2.53
N GLY A 31 -9.81 9.12 1.26
CA GLY A 31 -10.28 7.80 0.82
C GLY A 31 -11.80 7.60 0.93
N SER A 32 -12.58 8.68 0.97
CA SER A 32 -14.04 8.63 0.98
C SER A 32 -14.60 8.44 -0.44
N THR A 33 -15.90 8.14 -0.53
CA THR A 33 -16.60 7.97 -1.80
C THR A 33 -17.02 9.31 -2.42
N GLN A 34 -17.11 9.34 -3.75
CA GLN A 34 -17.62 10.51 -4.49
C GLN A 34 -19.09 10.83 -4.16
N THR A 35 -19.92 9.81 -3.91
CA THR A 35 -21.33 10.01 -3.51
C THR A 35 -21.44 10.85 -2.24
N LYS A 36 -20.64 10.51 -1.22
CA LYS A 36 -20.58 11.30 0.02
C LYS A 36 -20.07 12.72 -0.22
N ALA A 37 -19.08 12.88 -1.09
CA ALA A 37 -18.60 14.20 -1.46
C ALA A 37 -19.66 15.07 -2.14
N PHE A 38 -20.46 14.48 -3.03
CA PHE A 38 -21.56 15.18 -3.69
C PHE A 38 -22.71 15.48 -2.74
N GLU A 39 -23.00 14.61 -1.78
CA GLU A 39 -23.98 14.86 -0.71
C GLU A 39 -23.55 16.05 0.16
N GLU A 40 -22.30 16.08 0.60
CA GLU A 40 -21.75 17.18 1.41
C GLU A 40 -21.73 18.49 0.62
N ALA A 41 -21.18 18.50 -0.60
CA ALA A 41 -21.16 19.69 -1.44
C ALA A 41 -22.57 20.20 -1.77
N ALA A 42 -23.53 19.30 -1.98
CA ALA A 42 -24.92 19.66 -2.21
C ALA A 42 -25.56 20.34 -0.99
N GLN A 43 -25.27 19.89 0.23
CA GLN A 43 -25.72 20.55 1.45
C GLN A 43 -25.14 21.97 1.56
N LEU A 44 -23.82 22.12 1.35
CA LEU A 44 -23.13 23.41 1.44
C LEU A 44 -23.67 24.42 0.41
N LEU A 45 -23.97 23.97 -0.80
CA LEU A 45 -24.43 24.83 -1.91
C LEU A 45 -25.95 24.98 -1.97
N SER A 46 -26.69 24.32 -1.07
CA SER A 46 -28.15 24.21 -1.14
C SER A 46 -28.64 23.71 -2.51
N ARG A 47 -28.02 22.64 -3.01
CA ARG A 47 -28.30 21.95 -4.29
C ARG A 47 -28.68 20.50 -4.05
N SER A 48 -29.04 19.77 -5.12
CA SER A 48 -29.16 18.31 -5.06
C SER A 48 -27.80 17.64 -5.30
N PRO A 49 -27.54 16.45 -4.72
CA PRO A 49 -26.33 15.68 -5.00
C PRO A 49 -26.14 15.40 -6.50
N SER A 50 -27.24 15.14 -7.22
CA SER A 50 -27.24 14.94 -8.67
C SER A 50 -26.81 16.18 -9.46
N ALA A 51 -27.21 17.38 -9.03
CA ALA A 51 -26.79 18.63 -9.66
C ALA A 51 -25.30 18.91 -9.42
N SER A 52 -24.81 18.65 -8.20
CA SER A 52 -23.39 18.73 -7.86
C SER A 52 -22.55 17.74 -8.67
N ALA A 53 -23.01 16.50 -8.81
CA ALA A 53 -22.35 15.49 -9.62
C ALA A 53 -22.29 15.89 -11.11
N PHE A 54 -23.39 16.40 -11.65
CA PHE A 54 -23.44 16.86 -13.03
C PHE A 54 -22.49 18.03 -13.27
N ARG A 55 -22.47 19.03 -12.38
CA ARG A 55 -21.56 20.17 -12.48
C ARG A 55 -20.10 19.75 -12.37
N TRP A 56 -19.79 18.86 -11.43
CA TRP A 56 -18.47 18.30 -11.26
C TRP A 56 -17.99 17.62 -12.55
N ASN A 57 -18.78 16.69 -13.08
CA ASN A 57 -18.40 15.92 -14.26
C ASN A 57 -18.34 16.76 -15.54
N GLY A 58 -19.18 17.79 -15.67
CA GLY A 58 -19.29 18.58 -16.89
C GLY A 58 -18.31 19.75 -16.98
N VAL A 59 -17.89 20.34 -15.85
CA VAL A 59 -17.10 21.58 -15.86
C VAL A 59 -15.94 21.50 -14.86
N VAL A 60 -16.24 21.27 -13.59
CA VAL A 60 -15.26 21.51 -12.52
C VAL A 60 -14.13 20.49 -12.55
N ARG A 61 -14.41 19.22 -12.80
CA ARG A 61 -13.38 18.16 -12.80
C ARG A 61 -12.23 18.45 -13.78
N GLN A 62 -12.53 19.02 -14.95
CA GLN A 62 -11.52 19.33 -15.96
C GLN A 62 -10.61 20.47 -15.49
N GLN A 63 -11.15 21.43 -14.76
CA GLN A 63 -10.39 22.56 -14.23
C GLN A 63 -9.39 22.14 -13.13
N TYR A 64 -9.67 21.04 -12.42
CA TYR A 64 -8.85 20.54 -11.31
C TYR A 64 -8.14 19.22 -11.64
N GLU A 65 -7.97 18.89 -12.93
CA GLU A 65 -7.33 17.63 -13.36
C GLU A 65 -5.90 17.50 -12.83
N SER A 66 -5.11 18.57 -12.87
CA SER A 66 -3.75 18.59 -12.37
C SER A 66 -3.67 18.25 -10.87
N GLU A 67 -4.56 18.84 -10.07
CA GLU A 67 -4.62 18.56 -8.63
C GLU A 67 -5.07 17.13 -8.34
N LEU A 68 -6.02 16.60 -9.11
CA LEU A 68 -6.45 15.21 -9.01
C LEU A 68 -5.31 14.23 -9.30
N LEU A 69 -4.47 14.52 -10.29
CA LEU A 69 -3.29 13.71 -10.60
C LEU A 69 -2.30 13.73 -9.43
N THR A 70 -1.97 14.92 -8.92
CA THR A 70 -1.06 15.05 -7.77
C THR A 70 -1.58 14.35 -6.52
N ILE A 71 -2.88 14.43 -6.22
CA ILE A 71 -3.47 13.73 -5.07
C ILE A 71 -3.35 12.21 -5.25
N LYS A 72 -3.65 11.69 -6.45
CA LYS A 72 -3.54 10.25 -6.73
C LYS A 72 -2.10 9.77 -6.63
N GLU A 73 -1.15 10.50 -7.20
CA GLU A 73 0.27 10.18 -7.09
C GLU A 73 0.72 10.11 -5.63
N LYS A 74 0.34 11.10 -4.81
CA LYS A 74 0.64 11.11 -3.38
C LYS A 74 0.02 9.93 -2.64
N ILE A 75 -1.21 9.54 -2.98
CA ILE A 75 -1.86 8.36 -2.40
C ILE A 75 -1.10 7.10 -2.79
N THR A 76 -0.78 6.91 -4.07
CA THR A 76 -0.02 5.75 -4.55
C THR A 76 1.32 5.63 -3.84
N VAL A 77 2.12 6.71 -3.83
CA VAL A 77 3.42 6.73 -3.16
C VAL A 77 3.27 6.46 -1.66
N TYR A 78 2.27 7.05 -0.99
CA TYR A 78 2.02 6.75 0.41
C TYR A 78 1.75 5.25 0.63
N MET A 79 0.87 4.64 -0.17
CA MET A 79 0.56 3.20 -0.04
C MET A 79 1.78 2.32 -0.32
N GLU A 80 2.56 2.63 -1.35
CA GLU A 80 3.82 1.93 -1.66
C GLU A 80 4.80 2.02 -0.48
N THR A 81 4.98 3.21 0.11
CA THR A 81 5.86 3.37 1.28
C THR A 81 5.38 2.61 2.52
N GLN A 82 4.06 2.43 2.70
CA GLN A 82 3.55 1.62 3.82
C GLN A 82 3.83 0.13 3.60
N LEU A 83 3.63 -0.36 2.37
CA LEU A 83 3.93 -1.75 2.01
C LEU A 83 5.42 -2.05 2.15
N GLU A 84 6.29 -1.14 1.72
CA GLU A 84 7.74 -1.29 1.90
C GLU A 84 8.13 -1.38 3.38
N LYS A 85 7.55 -0.53 4.25
CA LYS A 85 7.80 -0.59 5.69
C LYS A 85 7.33 -1.91 6.31
N GLU A 86 6.14 -2.37 5.94
CA GLU A 86 5.60 -3.64 6.41
C GLU A 86 6.48 -4.81 5.96
N TYR A 87 6.90 -4.82 4.70
CA TYR A 87 7.81 -5.83 4.15
C TYR A 87 9.18 -5.82 4.84
N MET A 88 9.77 -4.64 5.07
CA MET A 88 11.03 -4.50 5.81
C MET A 88 10.91 -4.97 7.27
N SER A 89 9.77 -4.67 7.92
CA SER A 89 9.48 -5.16 9.27
C SER A 89 9.40 -6.69 9.32
N LEU A 90 8.74 -7.32 8.34
CA LEU A 90 8.65 -8.78 8.26
C LEU A 90 10.03 -9.43 8.05
N GLN A 91 10.86 -8.86 7.17
CA GLN A 91 12.19 -9.37 6.87
C GLN A 91 13.16 -9.28 8.06
N SER A 92 13.03 -8.28 8.94
CA SER A 92 13.90 -8.13 10.11
C SER A 92 13.84 -9.32 11.09
N SER A 93 12.72 -10.07 11.10
CA SER A 93 12.56 -11.29 11.90
C SER A 93 13.26 -12.55 11.33
N SER A 94 13.68 -12.53 10.06
CA SER A 94 14.31 -13.69 9.41
C SER A 94 15.84 -13.71 9.50
N VAL A 95 16.46 -12.61 9.96
CA VAL A 95 17.92 -12.52 10.11
C VAL A 95 18.44 -13.55 11.13
N ASP A 96 17.65 -13.88 12.17
CA ASP A 96 17.99 -14.93 13.13
C ASP A 96 17.90 -16.35 12.54
N THR A 97 16.99 -16.60 11.60
CA THR A 97 16.82 -17.95 11.03
C THR A 97 17.90 -18.28 10.01
N HIS A 98 18.37 -17.29 9.26
CA HIS A 98 19.48 -17.49 8.32
C HIS A 98 20.80 -17.78 9.04
N ASP A 99 21.09 -17.07 10.14
CA ASP A 99 22.30 -17.33 10.93
C ASP A 99 22.27 -18.73 11.58
N LEU A 100 21.12 -19.13 12.12
CA LEU A 100 20.93 -20.48 12.67
C LEU A 100 21.11 -21.58 11.62
N LEU A 101 20.58 -21.37 10.40
CA LEU A 101 20.76 -22.31 9.27
C LEU A 101 22.24 -22.44 8.89
N ASN A 102 22.97 -21.33 8.86
CA ASN A 102 24.40 -21.32 8.54
C ASN A 102 25.22 -22.03 9.62
N GLN A 103 24.92 -21.79 10.90
CA GLN A 103 25.57 -22.48 12.02
C GLN A 103 25.31 -24.00 11.99
N LEU A 104 24.06 -24.41 11.74
CA LEU A 104 23.70 -25.82 11.59
C LEU A 104 24.41 -26.47 10.41
N SER A 105 24.48 -25.78 9.26
CA SER A 105 25.19 -26.26 8.06
C SER A 105 26.67 -26.52 8.36
N LYS A 106 27.35 -25.58 9.04
CA LYS A 106 28.72 -25.75 9.50
C LYS A 106 28.88 -26.96 10.42
N SER A 107 28.01 -27.07 11.42
CA SER A 107 28.09 -28.16 12.39
C SER A 107 27.85 -29.53 11.75
N ILE A 108 26.96 -29.62 10.76
CA ILE A 108 26.75 -30.85 9.97
C ILE A 108 28.01 -31.21 9.18
N HIS A 109 28.62 -30.23 8.51
CA HIS A 109 29.84 -30.45 7.75
C HIS A 109 30.99 -30.95 8.64
N ASP A 110 31.16 -30.35 9.82
CA ASP A 110 32.17 -30.77 10.79
C ASP A 110 31.94 -32.20 11.29
N MET A 111 30.68 -32.57 11.53
CA MET A 111 30.32 -33.95 11.91
C MET A 111 30.62 -34.95 10.79
N GLN A 112 30.33 -34.61 9.54
CA GLN A 112 30.66 -35.46 8.39
C GLN A 112 32.17 -35.69 8.28
N ASN A 113 32.97 -34.63 8.45
CA ASN A 113 34.43 -34.73 8.41
C ASN A 113 34.96 -35.65 9.53
N LYS A 114 34.44 -35.53 10.75
CA LYS A 114 34.81 -36.42 11.87
C LYS A 114 34.46 -37.88 11.60
N LEU A 115 33.27 -38.15 11.03
CA LEU A 115 32.85 -39.50 10.67
C LEU A 115 33.79 -40.12 9.62
N ILE A 116 34.18 -39.34 8.61
CA ILE A 116 35.15 -39.77 7.60
C ILE A 116 36.49 -40.11 8.26
N THR A 117 37.00 -39.24 9.14
CA THR A 117 38.26 -39.48 9.85
C THR A 117 38.21 -40.76 10.69
N MET A 118 37.12 -40.98 11.44
CA MET A 118 36.96 -42.19 12.23
C MET A 118 36.88 -43.45 11.35
N SER A 119 36.14 -43.40 10.24
CA SER A 119 36.05 -44.50 9.28
C SER A 119 37.42 -44.91 8.73
N ASN A 120 38.25 -43.91 8.39
CA ASN A 120 39.62 -44.15 7.94
C ASN A 120 40.47 -44.79 9.04
N CYS A 121 40.37 -44.32 10.28
CA CYS A 121 41.10 -44.89 11.41
C CYS A 121 40.75 -46.36 11.64
N VAL A 122 39.45 -46.70 11.64
CA VAL A 122 38.97 -48.09 11.78
C VAL A 122 39.52 -48.97 10.65
N THR A 123 39.50 -48.47 9.42
CA THR A 123 40.03 -49.19 8.26
C THR A 123 41.53 -49.48 8.41
N GLN A 124 42.32 -48.48 8.83
CA GLN A 124 43.76 -48.64 9.06
C GLN A 124 44.08 -49.62 10.19
N LEU A 125 43.31 -49.58 11.30
CA LEU A 125 43.44 -50.55 12.38
C LEU A 125 43.14 -51.98 11.90
N GLY A 126 42.10 -52.15 11.09
CA GLY A 126 41.78 -53.45 10.49
C GLY A 126 42.91 -54.00 9.59
N LEU A 127 43.54 -53.14 8.79
CA LEU A 127 44.68 -53.52 7.96
C LEU A 127 45.92 -53.90 8.78
N THR A 128 46.23 -53.13 9.84
CA THR A 128 47.36 -53.43 10.73
C THR A 128 47.17 -54.71 11.52
N ILE A 129 45.94 -55.05 11.90
CA ILE A 129 45.63 -56.34 12.53
C ILE A 129 45.84 -57.50 11.54
N LYS A 130 45.38 -57.37 10.29
CA LYS A 130 45.56 -58.40 9.26
C LYS A 130 47.02 -58.68 8.89
N GLN A 131 47.92 -57.71 9.01
CA GLN A 131 49.35 -57.87 8.70
C GLN A 131 50.15 -58.56 9.83
N ARG A 132 49.57 -58.70 11.03
CA ARG A 132 50.23 -59.30 12.21
C ARG A 132 49.88 -60.78 12.44
N ASN A 133 48.92 -61.31 11.70
CA ASN A 133 48.51 -62.73 11.71
C ASN A 133 48.91 -63.40 10.40
#